data_AF-A0A4Q8QHV9-F1
#
_entry.id   AF-A0A4Q8QHV9-F1
#
_cell.length_a   1.000
_cell.length_b   1.000
_cell.length_c   1.000
_cell.angle_alpha   90.00
_cell.angle_beta   90.00
_cell.angle_gamma   90.00
#
_symmetry.space_group_name_H-M   'P 1'
#
loop_
_entity.id
_entity.type
_entity.pdbx_description
1 polymer ?
#
loop_
_entity_poly.entity_id
_entity_poly.type
_entity_poly.pdbx_seq_one_letter_code
_entity_poly.pdbx_strand_id
1 'polypeptide(L)'
;MCTLRRILAVLVLAIAPAAIMPGLVAPPAWSGENPSIAARQRNEKKAFTDSEIIEGFMKTAFGAEYHLAGRVDRIRKYDSPIRVFADGTRADRKAQLGKIVGDIAAKVQHLDIAMTESSEIANVRVKLVRDRDLYRTITTFYGSERAKEIRSSLDPQCLSGFRKNDNFEIEHSDVILTVDNGDFVFFDCAYEELLQSLGPINDTSSVPWTMFNDNVSMGYFDVYDQYILNLLYDPRIKAGMTVQDVKAVLPDVLADVRAWVKKVNNLPE
;
A
#
# COMPACT_ATOMS: atom_id res chain seq x y z
N MET A 1 30.36 -77.23 -59.45
CA MET A 1 29.76 -77.37 -58.11
C MET A 1 29.23 -76.02 -57.69
N CYS A 2 27.98 -75.99 -57.22
CA CYS A 2 27.17 -74.81 -56.86
C CYS A 2 27.83 -73.83 -55.89
N THR A 3 27.54 -72.53 -56.08
CA THR A 3 27.16 -71.47 -55.09
C THR A 3 27.37 -70.12 -55.78
N LEU A 4 26.37 -69.45 -56.35
CA LEU A 4 25.27 -68.65 -55.76
C LEU A 4 25.71 -67.59 -54.74
N ARG A 5 25.33 -66.32 -55.04
CA ARG A 5 25.13 -65.15 -54.15
C ARG A 5 26.41 -64.44 -53.67
N ARG A 6 26.47 -63.11 -53.54
CA ARG A 6 25.46 -62.06 -53.33
C ARG A 6 26.05 -60.70 -53.75
N ILE A 7 25.25 -59.89 -54.43
CA ILE A 7 25.49 -58.46 -54.65
C ILE A 7 25.39 -57.77 -53.28
N LEU A 8 26.45 -57.14 -52.81
CA LEU A 8 26.43 -56.27 -51.62
C LEU A 8 26.06 -54.86 -52.07
N ALA A 9 24.82 -54.45 -51.82
CA ALA A 9 24.39 -53.07 -51.94
C ALA A 9 24.99 -52.26 -50.77
N VAL A 10 25.85 -51.29 -51.08
CA VAL A 10 26.39 -50.33 -50.12
C VAL A 10 25.29 -49.34 -49.77
N LEU A 11 24.73 -49.49 -48.57
CA LEU A 11 23.70 -48.61 -48.02
C LEU A 11 24.42 -47.40 -47.40
N VAL A 12 24.46 -46.28 -48.13
CA VAL A 12 24.97 -45.00 -47.62
C VAL A 12 23.95 -44.44 -46.64
N LEU A 13 24.22 -44.59 -45.35
CA LEU A 13 23.43 -44.00 -44.27
C LEU A 13 23.70 -42.49 -44.25
N ALA A 14 22.76 -41.68 -44.76
CA ALA A 14 22.81 -40.24 -44.63
C ALA A 14 22.52 -39.85 -43.16
N ILE A 15 23.57 -39.46 -42.44
CA ILE A 15 23.46 -38.91 -41.08
C ILE A 15 22.92 -37.48 -41.22
N ALA A 16 21.64 -37.27 -40.95
CA ALA A 16 21.07 -35.94 -40.84
C ALA A 16 21.59 -35.26 -39.56
N PRO A 17 22.07 -34.01 -39.60
CA PRO A 17 22.46 -33.29 -38.41
C PRO A 17 21.21 -32.98 -37.58
N ALA A 18 21.18 -33.48 -36.33
CA ALA A 18 20.17 -33.10 -35.36
C ALA A 18 20.31 -31.61 -35.06
N ALA A 19 19.37 -30.81 -35.56
CA ALA A 19 19.25 -29.41 -35.20
C ALA A 19 18.91 -29.32 -33.72
N ILE A 20 19.90 -28.93 -32.91
CA ILE A 20 19.71 -28.56 -31.52
C ILE A 20 18.91 -27.26 -31.54
N MET A 21 17.59 -27.37 -31.39
CA MET A 21 16.73 -26.23 -31.08
C MET A 21 17.23 -25.64 -29.76
N PRO A 22 17.71 -24.39 -29.71
CA PRO A 22 17.97 -23.74 -28.45
C PRO A 22 16.63 -23.67 -27.72
N GLY A 23 16.53 -24.42 -26.62
CA GLY A 23 15.36 -24.36 -25.74
C GLY A 23 15.12 -22.91 -25.39
N LEU A 24 13.91 -22.42 -25.69
CA LEU A 24 13.41 -21.17 -25.14
C LEU A 24 13.49 -21.29 -23.62
N VAL A 25 14.56 -20.75 -23.05
CA VAL A 25 14.63 -20.49 -21.61
C VAL A 25 13.56 -19.43 -21.40
N ALA A 26 12.38 -19.87 -20.94
CA ALA A 26 11.38 -18.95 -20.46
C ALA A 26 12.08 -18.02 -19.45
N PRO A 27 11.94 -16.70 -19.57
CA PRO A 27 12.48 -15.81 -18.55
C PRO A 27 11.94 -16.27 -17.19
N PRO A 28 12.73 -16.18 -16.10
CA PRO A 28 12.22 -16.49 -14.78
C PRO A 28 10.95 -15.67 -14.58
N ALA A 29 9.82 -16.33 -14.37
CA ALA A 29 8.58 -15.67 -14.05
C ALA A 29 8.81 -14.89 -12.76
N TRP A 30 9.04 -13.60 -12.89
CA TRP A 30 8.86 -12.69 -11.78
C TRP A 30 7.44 -12.92 -11.30
N SER A 31 7.30 -13.39 -10.05
CA SER A 31 6.08 -13.47 -9.24
C SER A 31 4.92 -12.76 -9.94
N GLY A 32 4.15 -13.52 -10.73
CA GLY A 32 3.05 -12.96 -11.52
C GLY A 32 2.16 -12.13 -10.61
N GLU A 33 1.83 -10.92 -11.06
CA GLU A 33 0.90 -10.04 -10.36
C GLU A 33 -0.29 -10.84 -9.84
N ASN A 34 -0.68 -10.60 -8.58
CA ASN A 34 -1.82 -11.28 -7.99
C ASN A 34 -3.06 -11.03 -8.89
N PRO A 35 -3.72 -12.07 -9.45
CA PRO A 35 -4.79 -11.90 -10.42
C PRO A 35 -5.96 -11.05 -9.90
N SER A 36 -6.23 -11.10 -8.59
CA SER A 36 -7.27 -10.32 -7.92
C SER A 36 -6.92 -8.83 -7.87
N ILE A 37 -5.64 -8.50 -7.65
CA ILE A 37 -5.13 -7.12 -7.69
C ILE A 37 -5.19 -6.60 -9.13
N ALA A 38 -4.68 -7.37 -10.09
CA ALA A 38 -4.69 -6.99 -11.50
C ALA A 38 -6.11 -6.77 -12.04
N ALA A 39 -7.08 -7.57 -11.60
CA ALA A 39 -8.49 -7.38 -11.96
C ALA A 39 -9.07 -6.07 -11.40
N ARG A 40 -8.72 -5.71 -10.16
CA ARG A 40 -9.16 -4.46 -9.53
C ARG A 40 -8.54 -3.24 -10.22
N GLN A 41 -7.26 -3.27 -10.53
CA GLN A 41 -6.57 -2.22 -11.28
C GLN A 41 -7.21 -1.94 -12.65
N ARG A 42 -7.73 -2.98 -13.32
CA ARG A 42 -8.45 -2.82 -14.60
C ARG A 42 -9.82 -2.19 -14.44
N ASN A 43 -10.50 -2.44 -13.32
CA ASN A 43 -11.86 -1.99 -13.05
C ASN A 43 -11.92 -0.71 -12.19
N GLU A 44 -10.77 -0.19 -11.80
CA GLU A 44 -10.61 1.00 -10.97
C GLU A 44 -11.26 2.23 -11.61
N LYS A 45 -12.01 3.00 -10.81
CA LYS A 45 -12.46 4.34 -11.21
C LYS A 45 -11.26 5.30 -11.16
N LYS A 46 -10.99 6.01 -12.26
CA LYS A 46 -9.83 6.93 -12.38
C LYS A 46 -10.21 8.40 -12.55
N ALA A 47 -11.49 8.68 -12.77
CA ALA A 47 -12.02 10.03 -12.95
C ALA A 47 -12.96 10.35 -11.80
N PHE A 48 -12.65 11.41 -11.06
CA PHE A 48 -13.41 11.88 -9.90
C PHE A 48 -13.68 13.38 -10.03
N THR A 49 -14.82 13.84 -9.55
CA THR A 49 -15.12 15.28 -9.46
C THR A 49 -14.35 15.93 -8.29
N ASP A 50 -14.23 17.25 -8.30
CA ASP A 50 -13.58 17.98 -7.19
C ASP A 50 -14.28 17.73 -5.87
N SER A 51 -15.62 17.75 -5.88
CA SER A 51 -16.43 17.49 -4.68
C SER A 51 -16.21 16.08 -4.14
N GLU A 52 -16.12 15.07 -5.02
CA GLU A 52 -15.86 13.68 -4.61
C GLU A 52 -14.50 13.54 -3.93
N ILE A 53 -13.46 14.22 -4.44
CA ILE A 53 -12.12 14.19 -3.84
C ILE A 53 -12.09 14.97 -2.52
N ILE A 54 -12.62 16.20 -2.52
CA ILE A 54 -12.63 17.07 -1.34
C ILE A 54 -13.42 16.42 -0.21
N GLU A 55 -14.61 15.87 -0.49
CA GLU A 55 -15.44 15.22 0.53
C GLU A 55 -14.72 14.02 1.14
N GLY A 56 -14.08 13.17 0.34
CA GLY A 56 -13.34 12.02 0.87
C GLY A 56 -12.10 12.41 1.65
N PHE A 57 -11.33 13.40 1.16
CA PHE A 57 -10.18 13.92 1.89
C PHE A 57 -10.58 14.44 3.26
N MET A 58 -11.66 15.23 3.29
CA MET A 58 -12.16 15.76 4.53
C MET A 58 -12.57 14.58 5.47
N LYS A 59 -13.28 13.54 4.97
CA LYS A 59 -13.85 12.49 5.84
C LYS A 59 -12.76 11.61 6.44
N THR A 60 -11.69 11.41 5.69
CA THR A 60 -10.58 10.53 6.07
C THR A 60 -9.56 11.27 6.94
N ALA A 61 -9.29 12.55 6.67
CA ALA A 61 -8.37 13.37 7.48
C ALA A 61 -8.98 13.85 8.81
N PHE A 62 -10.27 14.23 8.82
CA PHE A 62 -10.97 14.80 9.98
C PHE A 62 -12.06 13.90 10.59
N GLY A 63 -12.43 12.80 9.93
CA GLY A 63 -13.50 11.91 10.37
C GLY A 63 -14.85 12.20 9.71
N ALA A 64 -15.72 11.18 9.64
CA ALA A 64 -16.98 11.22 8.90
C ALA A 64 -17.99 12.28 9.39
N GLU A 65 -17.81 12.78 10.61
CA GLU A 65 -18.79 13.62 11.30
C GLU A 65 -18.42 15.11 11.38
N TYR A 66 -17.15 15.51 11.14
CA TYR A 66 -16.64 16.90 11.20
C TYR A 66 -17.10 17.77 12.38
N HIS A 67 -17.68 17.18 13.42
CA HIS A 67 -18.39 17.94 14.45
C HIS A 67 -17.40 18.80 15.25
N LEU A 68 -17.78 20.08 15.41
CA LEU A 68 -17.09 21.17 16.09
C LEU A 68 -16.88 20.98 17.62
N ALA A 69 -16.89 19.75 18.12
CA ALA A 69 -16.66 19.42 19.52
C ALA A 69 -16.28 17.93 19.70
N GLY A 70 -15.08 17.50 19.28
CA GLY A 70 -14.59 16.16 19.62
C GLY A 70 -13.35 15.62 18.88
N ARG A 71 -12.27 15.42 19.64
CA ARG A 71 -11.00 14.65 19.47
C ARG A 71 -10.18 14.70 18.16
N VAL A 72 -10.78 14.90 16.98
CA VAL A 72 -10.06 14.96 15.69
C VAL A 72 -10.63 16.09 14.84
N ASP A 73 -10.21 17.32 15.11
CA ASP A 73 -10.65 18.52 14.40
C ASP A 73 -9.49 19.23 13.69
N ARG A 74 -8.35 18.52 13.55
CA ARG A 74 -7.09 19.05 13.04
C ARG A 74 -6.36 18.04 12.15
N ILE A 75 -5.64 18.56 11.16
CA ILE A 75 -4.72 17.76 10.35
C ILE A 75 -3.61 17.16 11.22
N ARG A 76 -3.39 15.86 11.05
CA ARG A 76 -2.30 15.09 11.65
C ARG A 76 -1.49 14.50 10.51
N LYS A 77 -0.22 14.86 10.43
CA LYS A 77 0.71 14.37 9.40
C LYS A 77 2.14 14.43 9.92
N TYR A 78 3.04 13.73 9.25
CA TYR A 78 4.48 13.94 9.46
C TYR A 78 4.90 15.30 8.87
N ASP A 79 5.82 15.98 9.56
CA ASP A 79 6.57 17.15 9.05
C ASP A 79 8.08 16.87 8.93
N SER A 80 8.47 15.61 9.09
CA SER A 80 9.84 15.11 8.99
C SER A 80 9.92 13.90 8.06
N PRO A 81 11.12 13.57 7.53
CA PRO A 81 11.31 12.33 6.79
C PRO A 81 10.81 11.09 7.54
N ILE A 82 10.19 10.18 6.81
CA ILE A 82 9.57 8.98 7.33
C ILE A 82 10.48 7.79 7.04
N ARG A 83 10.85 7.05 8.09
CA ARG A 83 11.73 5.90 8.02
C ARG A 83 11.00 4.69 8.57
N VAL A 84 10.69 3.77 7.66
CA VAL A 84 9.90 2.56 7.92
C VAL A 84 10.81 1.40 8.25
N PHE A 85 10.67 0.83 9.44
CA PHE A 85 11.40 -0.37 9.85
C PHE A 85 10.46 -1.58 9.92
N ALA A 86 10.85 -2.69 9.30
CA ALA A 86 10.11 -3.94 9.32
C ALA A 86 10.69 -4.92 10.35
N ASP A 87 9.99 -5.09 11.47
CA ASP A 87 10.32 -6.09 12.48
C ASP A 87 9.63 -7.42 12.16
N GLY A 88 10.38 -8.51 12.22
CA GLY A 88 9.91 -9.85 11.92
C GLY A 88 10.93 -10.67 11.14
N THR A 89 10.60 -11.94 10.89
CA THR A 89 11.55 -12.92 10.33
C THR A 89 11.29 -13.30 8.87
N ARG A 90 10.13 -12.94 8.30
CA ARG A 90 9.76 -13.27 6.90
C ARG A 90 10.38 -12.29 5.90
N ALA A 91 11.51 -12.68 5.31
CA ALA A 91 12.26 -11.87 4.35
C ALA A 91 11.44 -11.49 3.10
N ASP A 92 10.56 -12.38 2.63
CA ASP A 92 9.66 -12.14 1.51
C ASP A 92 8.61 -11.06 1.82
N ARG A 93 7.99 -11.09 3.01
CA ARG A 93 7.08 -10.00 3.45
C ARG A 93 7.81 -8.67 3.62
N LYS A 94 9.05 -8.68 4.12
CA LYS A 94 9.88 -7.45 4.18
C LYS A 94 10.16 -6.89 2.79
N ALA A 95 10.49 -7.76 1.84
CA ALA A 95 10.72 -7.34 0.45
C ALA A 95 9.45 -6.78 -0.20
N GLN A 96 8.29 -7.39 0.04
CA GLN A 96 6.99 -6.87 -0.42
C GLN A 96 6.67 -5.51 0.21
N LEU A 97 6.87 -5.36 1.52
CA LEU A 97 6.69 -4.09 2.21
C LEU A 97 7.61 -2.99 1.66
N GLY A 98 8.86 -3.32 1.34
CA GLY A 98 9.78 -2.38 0.68
C GLY A 98 9.28 -1.91 -0.68
N LYS A 99 8.62 -2.78 -1.45
CA LYS A 99 7.97 -2.39 -2.73
C LYS A 99 6.79 -1.46 -2.49
N ILE A 100 5.98 -1.72 -1.47
CA ILE A 100 4.84 -0.87 -1.08
C ILE A 100 5.32 0.53 -0.68
N VAL A 101 6.33 0.62 0.18
CA VAL A 101 6.91 1.90 0.58
C VAL A 101 7.49 2.65 -0.63
N GLY A 102 8.17 1.95 -1.54
CA GLY A 102 8.65 2.54 -2.79
C GLY A 102 7.53 3.04 -3.70
N ASP A 103 6.42 2.31 -3.79
CA ASP A 103 5.24 2.71 -4.57
C ASP A 103 4.58 3.98 -3.99
N ILE A 104 4.43 4.05 -2.66
CA ILE A 104 3.93 5.24 -1.97
C ILE A 104 4.86 6.43 -2.21
N ALA A 105 6.17 6.26 -2.03
CA ALA A 105 7.17 7.31 -2.25
C ALA A 105 7.14 7.87 -3.69
N ALA A 106 6.87 7.01 -4.68
CA ALA A 106 6.80 7.42 -6.08
C ALA A 106 5.53 8.21 -6.42
N LYS A 107 4.42 7.97 -5.70
CA LYS A 107 3.09 8.49 -6.03
C LYS A 107 2.64 9.67 -5.17
N VAL A 108 3.21 9.88 -3.99
CA VAL A 108 2.88 11.02 -3.12
C VAL A 108 3.92 12.13 -3.28
N GLN A 109 3.53 13.22 -3.94
CA GLN A 109 4.36 14.41 -4.06
C GLN A 109 4.62 15.00 -2.68
N HIS A 110 5.87 15.40 -2.44
CA HIS A 110 6.33 16.03 -1.18
C HIS A 110 6.42 15.10 0.04
N LEU A 111 6.32 13.78 -0.14
CA LEU A 111 6.55 12.79 0.91
C LEU A 111 7.95 12.20 0.82
N ASP A 112 8.82 12.47 1.80
CA ASP A 112 10.07 11.73 1.98
C ASP A 112 9.81 10.50 2.85
N ILE A 113 9.55 9.35 2.22
CA ILE A 113 9.37 8.07 2.90
C ILE A 113 10.32 7.01 2.33
N ALA A 114 10.98 6.25 3.20
CA ALA A 114 11.89 5.19 2.81
C ALA A 114 11.96 4.08 3.86
N MET A 115 12.33 2.87 3.42
CA MET A 115 12.72 1.79 4.32
C MET A 115 14.04 2.13 5.05
N THR A 116 14.18 1.63 6.28
CA THR A 116 15.43 1.65 7.05
C THR A 116 15.69 0.27 7.66
N GLU A 117 16.97 -0.09 7.77
CA GLU A 117 17.42 -1.29 8.48
C GLU A 117 17.64 -1.02 9.99
N SER A 118 17.66 0.24 10.42
CA SER A 118 17.82 0.62 11.82
C SER A 118 16.49 1.00 12.44
N SER A 119 16.12 0.29 13.51
CA SER A 119 14.93 0.56 14.30
C SER A 119 15.05 1.81 15.20
N GLU A 120 16.28 2.30 15.40
CA GLU A 120 16.57 3.47 16.24
C GLU A 120 16.15 4.78 15.55
N ILE A 121 16.32 4.86 14.24
CA ILE A 121 15.94 6.04 13.44
C ILE A 121 14.53 5.92 12.83
N ALA A 122 13.84 4.81 13.07
CA ALA A 122 12.54 4.54 12.50
C ALA A 122 11.43 5.23 13.30
N ASN A 123 10.66 6.08 12.63
CA ASN A 123 9.43 6.68 13.15
C ASN A 123 8.17 5.94 12.67
N VAL A 124 8.28 4.98 11.73
CA VAL A 124 7.22 4.00 11.44
C VAL A 124 7.76 2.60 11.71
N ARG A 125 7.12 1.87 12.62
CA ARG A 125 7.50 0.48 12.96
C ARG A 125 6.42 -0.48 12.52
N VAL A 126 6.77 -1.36 11.57
CA VAL A 126 5.90 -2.41 11.07
C VAL A 126 6.25 -3.72 11.74
N LYS A 127 5.35 -4.25 12.58
CA LYS A 127 5.45 -5.58 13.20
C LYS A 127 4.80 -6.62 12.30
N LEU A 128 5.62 -7.50 11.77
CA LEU A 128 5.22 -8.65 10.97
C LEU A 128 5.02 -9.85 11.89
N VAL A 129 3.77 -10.21 12.17
CA VAL A 129 3.40 -11.23 13.16
C VAL A 129 2.59 -12.36 12.54
N ARG A 130 2.54 -13.52 13.18
CA ARG A 130 1.57 -14.55 12.82
C ARG A 130 0.19 -14.15 13.30
N ASP A 131 -0.86 -14.55 12.60
CA ASP A 131 -2.26 -14.28 12.94
C ASP A 131 -2.58 -14.63 14.41
N ARG A 132 -2.21 -15.83 14.84
CA ARG A 132 -2.37 -16.29 16.24
C ARG A 132 -1.69 -15.41 17.30
N ASP A 133 -0.72 -14.60 16.90
CA ASP A 133 0.07 -13.74 17.77
C ASP A 133 -0.38 -12.26 17.69
N LEU A 134 -1.32 -11.93 16.81
CA LEU A 134 -1.83 -10.57 16.58
C LEU A 134 -2.38 -9.93 17.85
N TYR A 135 -3.37 -10.56 18.49
CA TYR A 135 -3.98 -10.01 19.70
C TYR A 135 -2.99 -9.82 20.86
N ARG A 136 -2.01 -10.75 20.99
CA ARG A 136 -0.94 -10.62 21.99
C ARG A 136 -0.06 -9.41 21.69
N THR A 137 0.24 -9.17 20.43
CA THR A 137 1.02 -8.03 19.97
C THR A 137 0.27 -6.73 20.24
N ILE A 138 -1.02 -6.63 19.86
CA ILE A 138 -1.87 -5.46 20.14
C ILE A 138 -1.90 -5.18 21.65
N THR A 139 -2.06 -6.21 22.49
CA THR A 139 -2.04 -6.07 23.96
C THR A 139 -0.72 -5.52 24.48
N THR A 140 0.41 -5.93 23.88
CA THR A 140 1.75 -5.46 24.27
C THR A 140 1.95 -3.99 23.92
N PHE A 141 1.41 -3.54 22.78
CA PHE A 141 1.57 -2.18 22.28
C PHE A 141 0.63 -1.18 22.94
N TYR A 142 -0.64 -1.54 23.07
CA TYR A 142 -1.71 -0.62 23.49
C TYR A 142 -2.21 -0.85 24.92
N GLY A 143 -1.75 -1.91 25.59
CA GLY A 143 -2.24 -2.31 26.90
C GLY A 143 -3.54 -3.12 26.83
N SER A 144 -3.85 -3.84 27.91
CA SER A 144 -4.92 -4.83 27.93
C SER A 144 -6.33 -4.26 27.78
N GLU A 145 -6.58 -3.05 28.28
CA GLU A 145 -7.90 -2.42 28.19
C GLU A 145 -8.17 -1.98 26.76
N ARG A 146 -7.27 -1.19 26.17
CA ARG A 146 -7.39 -0.73 24.79
C ARG A 146 -7.40 -1.89 23.79
N ALA A 147 -6.60 -2.93 24.01
CA ALA A 147 -6.61 -4.11 23.14
C ALA A 147 -7.94 -4.87 23.18
N LYS A 148 -8.62 -4.94 24.34
CA LYS A 148 -9.96 -5.53 24.44
C LYS A 148 -10.97 -4.72 23.65
N GLU A 149 -10.93 -3.39 23.76
CA GLU A 149 -11.78 -2.50 22.96
C GLU A 149 -11.57 -2.72 21.47
N ILE A 150 -10.32 -2.63 21.00
CA ILE A 150 -9.92 -2.85 19.60
C ILE A 150 -10.47 -4.19 19.09
N ARG A 151 -10.27 -5.29 19.82
CA ARG A 151 -10.77 -6.60 19.41
C ARG A 151 -12.30 -6.64 19.35
N SER A 152 -12.98 -5.99 20.29
CA SER A 152 -14.45 -5.99 20.32
C SER A 152 -15.08 -5.11 19.24
N SER A 153 -14.35 -4.11 18.74
CA SER A 153 -14.88 -3.12 17.80
C SER A 153 -14.42 -3.29 16.35
N LEU A 154 -13.22 -3.85 16.12
CA LEU A 154 -12.58 -3.85 14.79
C LEU A 154 -12.33 -5.25 14.19
N ASP A 155 -12.42 -6.34 14.98
CA ASP A 155 -11.99 -7.72 14.59
C ASP A 155 -10.77 -7.75 13.63
N PRO A 156 -9.66 -7.09 13.99
CA PRO A 156 -8.66 -6.67 13.01
C PRO A 156 -7.86 -7.87 12.46
N GLN A 157 -7.63 -7.88 11.14
CA GLN A 157 -6.61 -8.72 10.48
C GLN A 157 -5.23 -8.04 10.46
N CYS A 158 -5.23 -6.72 10.63
CA CYS A 158 -4.09 -5.82 10.71
C CYS A 158 -4.51 -4.58 11.52
N LEU A 159 -3.53 -3.79 11.99
CA LEU A 159 -3.83 -2.59 12.76
C LEU A 159 -2.74 -1.54 12.62
N SER A 160 -3.11 -0.27 12.43
CA SER A 160 -2.21 0.87 12.57
C SER A 160 -2.65 1.85 13.65
N GLY A 161 -1.70 2.66 14.08
CA GLY A 161 -1.91 3.73 15.02
C GLY A 161 -0.73 4.68 15.01
N PHE A 162 -0.94 5.91 15.47
CA PHE A 162 0.16 6.86 15.61
C PHE A 162 0.02 7.74 16.84
N ARG A 163 1.17 8.23 17.29
CA ARG A 163 1.32 9.25 18.32
C ARG A 163 1.75 10.55 17.66
N LYS A 164 1.26 11.65 18.23
CA LYS A 164 1.52 13.01 17.74
C LYS A 164 1.87 13.92 18.92
N ASN A 165 2.59 14.99 18.63
CA ASN A 165 2.85 16.05 19.60
C ASN A 165 1.66 17.04 19.70
N ASP A 166 1.82 18.09 20.51
CA ASP A 166 0.81 19.12 20.73
C ASP A 166 0.53 20.00 19.48
N ASN A 167 1.46 20.01 18.52
CA ASN A 167 1.30 20.66 17.22
C ASN A 167 0.62 19.75 16.18
N PHE A 168 0.15 18.57 16.58
CA PHE A 168 -0.47 17.56 15.73
C PHE A 168 0.47 16.95 14.68
N GLU A 169 1.78 17.13 14.83
CA GLU A 169 2.77 16.47 14.00
C GLU A 169 2.90 15.02 14.47
N ILE A 170 2.85 14.08 13.53
CA ILE A 170 3.04 12.66 13.83
C ILE A 170 4.52 12.45 14.17
N GLU A 171 4.78 11.85 15.34
CA GLU A 171 6.14 11.55 15.80
C GLU A 171 6.48 10.07 15.60
N HIS A 172 5.49 9.19 15.76
CA HIS A 172 5.68 7.75 15.70
C HIS A 172 4.41 7.02 15.28
N SER A 173 4.51 6.09 14.33
CA SER A 173 3.44 5.16 13.98
C SER A 173 3.85 3.71 14.21
N ASP A 174 2.89 2.92 14.69
CA ASP A 174 3.00 1.47 14.81
C ASP A 174 1.99 0.82 13.85
N VAL A 175 2.47 -0.14 13.07
CA VAL A 175 1.67 -0.92 12.12
C VAL A 175 1.88 -2.39 12.44
N ILE A 176 0.83 -3.19 12.50
CA ILE A 176 0.88 -4.62 12.77
C ILE A 176 0.23 -5.35 11.59
N LEU A 177 1.01 -6.21 10.93
CA LEU A 177 0.56 -6.98 9.77
C LEU A 177 0.70 -8.46 10.06
N THR A 178 -0.34 -9.22 9.76
CA THR A 178 -0.30 -10.67 9.77
C THR A 178 0.42 -11.19 8.52
N VAL A 179 1.28 -12.22 8.68
CA VAL A 179 2.20 -12.65 7.61
C VAL A 179 1.87 -13.98 6.97
N ASP A 180 1.01 -14.76 7.62
CA ASP A 180 0.57 -16.12 7.27
C ASP A 180 -0.82 -16.15 6.63
N ASN A 181 -1.34 -14.98 6.24
CA ASN A 181 -2.47 -14.81 5.34
C ASN A 181 -2.03 -14.91 3.86
N GLY A 182 -3.02 -14.97 2.95
CA GLY A 182 -2.77 -14.97 1.51
C GLY A 182 -2.21 -13.63 1.01
N ASP A 183 -1.49 -13.64 -0.11
CA ASP A 183 -0.82 -12.44 -0.65
C ASP A 183 -1.75 -11.24 -0.84
N PHE A 184 -2.97 -11.47 -1.32
CA PHE A 184 -3.95 -10.40 -1.47
C PHE A 184 -4.22 -9.70 -0.14
N VAL A 185 -4.51 -10.46 0.91
CA VAL A 185 -4.80 -9.93 2.26
C VAL A 185 -3.59 -9.19 2.82
N PHE A 186 -2.39 -9.74 2.65
CA PHE A 186 -1.17 -9.04 3.06
C PHE A 186 -1.02 -7.68 2.38
N PHE A 187 -1.18 -7.62 1.05
CA PHE A 187 -1.06 -6.36 0.32
C PHE A 187 -2.15 -5.36 0.71
N ASP A 188 -3.38 -5.81 0.85
CA ASP A 188 -4.52 -4.98 1.23
C ASP A 188 -4.27 -4.31 2.58
N CYS A 189 -4.03 -5.11 3.61
CA CYS A 189 -3.64 -4.64 4.94
C CYS A 189 -2.39 -3.75 4.90
N ALA A 190 -1.35 -4.14 4.16
CA ALA A 190 -0.10 -3.39 4.16
C ALA A 190 -0.24 -2.01 3.52
N TYR A 191 -1.04 -1.86 2.46
CA TYR A 191 -1.34 -0.55 1.88
C TYR A 191 -2.24 0.26 2.82
N GLU A 192 -3.35 -0.30 3.28
CA GLU A 192 -4.31 0.39 4.15
C GLU A 192 -3.61 0.96 5.38
N GLU A 193 -2.93 0.09 6.12
CA GLU A 193 -2.35 0.44 7.42
C GLU A 193 -1.14 1.36 7.30
N LEU A 194 -0.33 1.21 6.25
CA LEU A 194 0.73 2.18 5.99
C LEU A 194 0.14 3.53 5.64
N LEU A 195 -0.84 3.61 4.74
CA LEU A 195 -1.43 4.88 4.31
C LEU A 195 -2.15 5.59 5.48
N GLN A 196 -2.91 4.88 6.31
CA GLN A 196 -3.53 5.42 7.51
C GLN A 196 -2.51 5.93 8.53
N SER A 197 -1.39 5.20 8.69
CA SER A 197 -0.30 5.59 9.58
C SER A 197 0.37 6.92 9.22
N LEU A 198 0.14 7.43 7.99
CA LEU A 198 0.61 8.72 7.51
C LEU A 198 -0.31 9.89 7.86
N GLY A 199 -1.48 9.65 8.45
CA GLY A 199 -2.39 10.72 8.89
C GLY A 199 -3.89 10.49 8.69
N PRO A 200 -4.37 9.99 7.52
CA PRO A 200 -5.80 9.80 7.25
C PRO A 200 -6.34 8.54 7.94
N ILE A 201 -6.24 8.48 9.26
CA ILE A 201 -6.56 7.30 10.09
C ILE A 201 -8.06 7.14 10.40
N ASN A 202 -8.92 8.00 9.86
CA ASN A 202 -10.35 7.85 10.12
C ASN A 202 -10.99 7.01 9.03
N ASP A 203 -11.61 5.91 9.45
CA ASP A 203 -12.42 5.09 8.55
C ASP A 203 -13.69 5.81 8.13
N THR A 204 -14.22 5.43 6.97
CA THR A 204 -15.48 5.93 6.46
C THR A 204 -16.24 4.87 5.68
N SER A 205 -17.50 4.65 6.05
CA SER A 205 -18.41 3.78 5.28
C SER A 205 -19.02 4.47 4.06
N SER A 206 -18.81 5.79 3.90
CA SER A 206 -19.56 6.62 2.96
C SER A 206 -18.78 7.05 1.71
N VAL A 207 -17.49 6.73 1.65
CA VAL A 207 -16.65 6.99 0.47
C VAL A 207 -16.31 5.62 -0.14
N PRO A 208 -16.94 5.22 -1.25
CA PRO A 208 -16.90 3.83 -1.72
C PRO A 208 -15.65 3.48 -2.53
N TRP A 209 -14.69 4.39 -2.65
CA TRP A 209 -13.50 4.21 -3.50
C TRP A 209 -12.18 4.21 -2.72
N THR A 210 -12.19 4.53 -1.43
CA THR A 210 -10.98 4.60 -0.62
C THR A 210 -10.77 3.30 0.13
N MET A 211 -9.53 2.89 0.31
CA MET A 211 -9.17 1.78 1.19
C MET A 211 -9.45 2.08 2.67
N PHE A 212 -9.71 3.35 3.05
CA PHE A 212 -10.16 3.72 4.40
C PHE A 212 -11.66 3.44 4.62
N ASN A 213 -12.25 2.61 3.78
CA ASN A 213 -13.60 2.08 3.94
C ASN A 213 -13.48 0.59 4.13
N ASP A 214 -13.96 0.07 5.28
CA ASP A 214 -13.88 -1.35 5.66
C ASP A 214 -14.45 -2.33 4.61
N ASN A 215 -15.25 -1.84 3.65
CA ASN A 215 -15.84 -2.64 2.58
C ASN A 215 -15.03 -2.62 1.27
N VAL A 216 -13.90 -1.91 1.23
CA VAL A 216 -13.08 -1.69 0.04
C VAL A 216 -11.72 -2.35 0.25
N SER A 217 -11.50 -3.45 -0.45
CA SER A 217 -10.20 -4.13 -0.50
C SER A 217 -9.62 -4.06 -1.91
N MET A 218 -8.50 -3.36 -2.04
CA MET A 218 -7.81 -3.12 -3.32
C MET A 218 -6.55 -3.95 -3.47
N GLY A 219 -5.73 -4.04 -2.41
CA GLY A 219 -4.40 -4.65 -2.47
C GLY A 219 -3.34 -3.84 -3.23
N TYR A 220 -3.61 -2.57 -3.57
CA TYR A 220 -2.66 -1.66 -4.21
C TYR A 220 -3.02 -0.20 -3.93
N PHE A 221 -2.07 0.72 -4.11
CA PHE A 221 -2.30 2.15 -3.96
C PHE A 221 -3.03 2.74 -5.17
N ASP A 222 -4.36 2.85 -5.04
CA ASP A 222 -5.26 3.30 -6.09
C ASP A 222 -5.20 4.83 -6.32
N VAL A 223 -5.82 5.30 -7.40
CA VAL A 223 -5.84 6.69 -7.84
C VAL A 223 -6.60 7.58 -6.86
N TYR A 224 -7.64 7.05 -6.20
CA TYR A 224 -8.43 7.84 -5.28
C TYR A 224 -7.63 8.16 -4.01
N ASP A 225 -7.01 7.15 -3.40
CA ASP A 225 -6.18 7.32 -2.21
C ASP A 225 -4.92 8.13 -2.52
N GLN A 226 -4.41 8.08 -3.75
CA GLN A 226 -3.38 9.00 -4.20
C GLN A 226 -3.83 10.46 -4.12
N TYR A 227 -5.07 10.81 -4.50
CA TYR A 227 -5.58 12.16 -4.29
C TYR A 227 -5.58 12.54 -2.82
N ILE A 228 -6.06 11.65 -1.95
CA ILE A 228 -6.16 11.92 -0.50
C ILE A 228 -4.79 12.21 0.10
N LEU A 229 -3.79 11.37 -0.18
CA LEU A 229 -2.45 11.54 0.36
C LEU A 229 -1.72 12.75 -0.24
N ASN A 230 -1.88 13.00 -1.54
CA ASN A 230 -1.26 14.18 -2.16
C ASN A 230 -1.86 15.49 -1.66
N LEU A 231 -3.19 15.54 -1.40
CA LEU A 231 -3.79 16.68 -0.70
C LEU A 231 -3.20 16.83 0.71
N LEU A 232 -3.12 15.73 1.48
CA LEU A 232 -2.58 15.76 2.84
C LEU A 232 -1.14 16.26 2.89
N TYR A 233 -0.30 15.82 1.93
CA TYR A 233 1.13 16.10 1.92
C TYR A 233 1.54 17.34 1.13
N ASP A 234 0.60 18.03 0.47
CA ASP A 234 0.87 19.33 -0.14
C ASP A 234 1.47 20.32 0.88
N PRO A 235 2.50 21.11 0.52
CA PRO A 235 3.16 22.03 1.44
C PRO A 235 2.24 23.10 2.04
N ARG A 236 1.10 23.42 1.42
CA ARG A 236 0.10 24.36 1.96
C ARG A 236 -0.76 23.73 3.04
N ILE A 237 -0.85 22.40 3.11
CA ILE A 237 -1.56 21.67 4.18
C ILE A 237 -0.57 21.35 5.31
N LYS A 238 -0.79 21.96 6.48
CA LYS A 238 0.09 21.82 7.65
C LYS A 238 -0.59 21.04 8.78
N ALA A 239 0.23 20.38 9.59
CA ALA A 239 -0.23 19.82 10.86
C ALA A 239 -0.91 20.92 11.70
N GLY A 240 -1.99 20.57 12.38
CA GLY A 240 -2.73 21.50 13.23
C GLY A 240 -3.66 22.47 12.47
N MET A 241 -3.82 22.33 11.15
CA MET A 241 -4.85 23.10 10.41
C MET A 241 -6.26 22.60 10.74
N THR A 242 -7.19 23.54 10.91
CA THR A 242 -8.63 23.28 11.09
C THR A 242 -9.30 22.92 9.76
N VAL A 243 -10.54 22.43 9.84
CA VAL A 243 -11.42 22.27 8.67
C VAL A 243 -11.52 23.56 7.84
N GLN A 244 -11.62 24.71 8.50
CA GLN A 244 -11.76 26.02 7.85
C GLN A 244 -10.47 26.44 7.15
N ASP A 245 -9.32 26.24 7.80
CA ASP A 245 -8.01 26.55 7.22
C ASP A 245 -7.78 25.72 5.94
N VAL A 246 -8.08 24.42 6.01
CA VAL A 246 -7.90 23.53 4.86
C VAL A 246 -8.85 23.89 3.73
N LYS A 247 -10.13 24.19 4.02
CA LYS A 247 -11.10 24.65 3.01
C LYS A 247 -10.63 25.90 2.28
N ALA A 248 -9.91 26.80 2.95
CA ALA A 248 -9.43 28.03 2.34
C ALA A 248 -8.33 27.80 1.28
N VAL A 249 -7.51 26.75 1.43
CA VAL A 249 -6.39 26.45 0.52
C VAL A 249 -6.69 25.32 -0.46
N LEU A 250 -7.70 24.49 -0.20
CA LEU A 250 -8.04 23.30 -0.99
C LEU A 250 -8.21 23.53 -2.50
N PRO A 251 -8.83 24.62 -2.98
CA PRO A 251 -9.00 24.82 -4.43
C PRO A 251 -7.67 24.86 -5.19
N ASP A 252 -6.70 25.62 -4.67
CA ASP A 252 -5.38 25.75 -5.29
C ASP A 252 -4.56 24.47 -5.14
N VAL A 253 -4.65 23.83 -3.97
CA VAL A 253 -3.99 22.54 -3.69
C VAL A 253 -4.50 21.45 -4.64
N LEU A 254 -5.83 21.34 -4.81
CA LEU A 254 -6.44 20.33 -5.65
C LEU A 254 -6.05 20.48 -7.12
N ALA A 255 -5.92 21.72 -7.61
CA ALA A 255 -5.46 21.97 -8.97
C ALA A 255 -4.08 21.38 -9.23
N ASP A 256 -3.12 21.59 -8.33
CA ASP A 256 -1.76 21.05 -8.44
C ASP A 256 -1.73 19.54 -8.26
N VAL A 257 -2.48 19.02 -7.28
CA VAL A 257 -2.59 17.58 -7.03
C VAL A 257 -3.19 16.85 -8.24
N ARG A 258 -4.19 17.43 -8.92
CA ARG A 258 -4.73 16.86 -10.16
C ARG A 258 -3.68 16.75 -11.26
N ALA A 259 -2.87 17.78 -11.44
CA ALA A 259 -1.79 17.75 -12.42
C ALA A 259 -0.78 16.63 -12.09
N TRP A 260 -0.43 16.47 -10.82
CA TRP A 260 0.47 15.42 -10.36
C TRP A 260 -0.11 14.01 -10.52
N VAL A 261 -1.31 13.75 -10.00
CA VAL A 261 -1.97 12.44 -10.05
C VAL A 261 -2.19 11.99 -11.49
N LYS A 262 -2.58 12.92 -12.38
CA LYS A 262 -2.67 12.66 -13.82
C LYS A 262 -1.33 12.22 -14.40
N LYS A 263 -0.26 12.98 -14.11
CA LYS A 263 1.09 12.70 -14.61
C LYS A 263 1.61 11.34 -14.13
N VAL A 264 1.55 11.06 -12.83
CA VAL A 264 2.16 9.85 -12.25
C VAL A 264 1.42 8.56 -12.66
N ASN A 265 0.12 8.65 -12.97
CA ASN A 265 -0.69 7.52 -13.43
C ASN A 265 -0.91 7.47 -14.95
N ASN A 266 -0.32 8.40 -15.71
CA ASN A 266 -0.55 8.54 -17.16
C ASN A 266 -2.05 8.61 -17.55
N LEU A 267 -2.83 9.40 -16.80
CA LEU A 267 -4.27 9.57 -17.07
C LEU A 267 -4.50 10.50 -18.28
N PRO A 268 -5.60 10.30 -19.04
CA PRO A 268 -5.94 11.13 -20.20
C PRO A 268 -6.19 12.60 -19.80
N GLU A 269 -6.17 13.48 -20.81
CA GLU A 269 -6.40 14.92 -20.61
C GLU A 269 -7.81 15.33 -20.24
#